data_AF-A0A7S0JCV9-F1
#
_entry.id   AF-A0A7S0JCV9-F1
#
_cell.length_a   1.000
_cell.length_b   1.000
_cell.length_c   1.000
_cell.angle_alpha   90.00
_cell.angle_beta   90.00
_cell.angle_gamma   90.00
#
_symmetry.space_group_name_H-M   'P 1'
#
loop_
_entity.id
_entity.type
_entity.pdbx_description
1 polymer ?
#
loop_
_entity_poly.entity_id
_entity_poly.type
_entity_poly.pdbx_seq_one_letter_code
_entity_poly.pdbx_strand_id
1 'polypeptide(L)'
;RLPAAGKTAAKDVSVRLDTLRPGWSWKQGKWAGAWQPKVKSKRQEEREQAFARQQSRWPVGTNVEVLQMDAGMQGSWYEGEVLRHDYPDKVVVRYTHLHDDQDDDDQDD
;
A
#
# COMPACT_ATOMS: atom_id res chain seq x y z
N ARG A 1 -4.10 14.53 59.73
CA ARG A 1 -2.81 15.10 59.26
C ARG A 1 -2.27 14.17 58.17
N LEU A 2 -2.45 14.51 56.90
CA LEU A 2 -1.96 13.74 55.75
C LEU A 2 -0.45 14.02 55.56
N PRO A 3 0.39 13.04 55.20
CA PRO A 3 1.79 13.32 54.88
C PRO A 3 1.89 14.07 53.54
N ALA A 4 2.74 15.09 53.53
CA ALA A 4 2.99 15.97 52.39
C ALA A 4 3.63 15.20 51.22
N ALA A 5 3.20 15.54 50.00
CA ALA A 5 3.81 15.05 48.77
C ALA A 5 5.32 15.35 48.76
N GLY A 6 6.13 14.31 48.80
CA GLY A 6 7.59 14.40 48.77
C GLY A 6 8.05 15.04 47.46
N LYS A 7 8.75 16.16 47.56
CA LYS A 7 9.47 16.77 46.44
C LYS A 7 10.59 15.80 46.04
N THR A 8 10.48 15.16 44.89
CA THR A 8 11.55 14.34 44.32
C THR A 8 12.71 15.26 43.90
N ALA A 9 13.86 15.15 44.57
CA ALA A 9 15.08 15.82 44.13
C ALA A 9 15.61 15.15 42.86
N ALA A 10 15.89 15.94 41.82
CA ALA A 10 16.58 15.45 40.63
C ALA A 10 18.01 15.03 41.01
N LYS A 11 18.47 13.89 40.50
CA LYS A 11 19.84 13.39 40.67
C LYS A 11 20.52 13.40 39.31
N ASP A 12 21.66 14.06 39.21
CA ASP A 12 22.51 14.02 38.02
C ASP A 12 23.30 12.71 37.99
N VAL A 13 23.30 12.03 36.84
CA VAL A 13 24.00 10.75 36.64
C VAL A 13 24.71 10.79 35.28
N SER A 14 25.96 10.34 35.23
CA SER A 14 26.69 10.14 33.98
C SER A 14 26.35 8.77 33.39
N VAL A 15 25.92 8.74 32.14
CA VAL A 15 25.55 7.51 31.41
C VAL A 15 26.19 7.50 30.02
N ARG A 16 26.32 6.30 29.43
CA ARG A 16 26.87 6.16 28.08
C ARG A 16 25.93 6.76 27.04
N LEU A 17 26.47 7.53 26.11
CA LEU A 17 25.67 8.21 25.08
C LEU A 17 24.86 7.23 24.22
N ASP A 18 25.42 6.06 23.87
CA ASP A 18 24.76 5.02 23.07
C ASP A 18 23.56 4.36 23.78
N THR A 19 23.43 4.56 25.09
CA THR A 19 22.31 4.03 25.89
C THR A 19 21.13 5.00 25.96
N LEU A 20 21.32 6.24 25.52
CA LEU A 20 20.24 7.23 25.46
C LEU A 20 19.27 6.88 24.33
N ARG A 21 17.98 7.04 24.60
CA ARG A 21 16.94 6.98 23.57
C ARG A 21 16.32 8.37 23.40
N PRO A 22 15.87 8.73 22.18
CA PRO A 22 15.05 9.92 21.98
C PRO A 22 13.88 9.94 22.98
N GLY A 23 13.39 11.12 23.36
CA GLY A 23 12.43 11.28 24.47
C GLY A 23 11.12 10.51 24.26
N TRP A 24 11.02 9.32 24.85
CA TRP A 24 9.78 8.57 25.01
C TRP A 24 9.21 8.87 26.40
N SER A 25 8.00 9.42 26.41
CA SER A 25 7.29 9.79 27.63
C SER A 25 6.05 8.91 27.80
N TRP A 26 5.84 8.37 29.00
CA TRP A 26 4.62 7.66 29.33
C TRP A 26 3.51 8.69 29.61
N LYS A 27 2.46 8.69 28.80
CA LYS A 27 1.29 9.57 28.97
C LYS A 27 0.03 8.74 28.88
N GLN A 28 -0.84 8.84 29.88
CA GLN A 28 -2.17 8.22 29.92
C GLN A 28 -2.16 6.71 29.55
N GLY A 29 -1.24 5.94 30.13
CA GLY A 29 -1.19 4.49 29.90
C GLY A 29 -0.58 4.05 28.57
N LYS A 30 0.05 4.98 27.82
CA LYS A 30 0.72 4.68 26.55
C LYS A 30 2.10 5.33 26.49
N TRP A 31 3.05 4.64 25.87
CA TRP A 31 4.33 5.22 25.50
C TRP A 31 4.14 6.17 24.32
N ALA A 32 4.49 7.44 24.51
CA ALA A 32 4.46 8.48 23.48
C ALA A 32 5.85 9.09 23.35
N GLY A 33 6.56 8.78 22.26
CA GLY A 33 7.90 9.28 21.99
C GLY A 33 8.03 9.97 20.65
N ALA A 34 9.24 10.50 20.40
CA ALA A 34 9.63 11.11 19.12
C ALA A 34 9.43 10.10 17.99
N TRP A 35 8.25 10.19 17.37
CA TRP A 35 7.92 9.47 16.15
C TRP A 35 8.92 9.89 15.08
N GLN A 36 9.74 8.93 14.64
CA GLN A 36 10.53 9.15 13.44
C GLN A 36 9.53 9.21 12.28
N PRO A 37 9.59 10.24 11.41
CA PRO A 37 8.77 10.25 10.22
C PRO A 37 9.02 8.94 9.47
N LYS A 38 7.93 8.28 9.09
CA LYS A 38 7.99 7.09 8.24
C LYS A 38 8.48 7.55 6.87
N VAL A 39 9.78 7.73 6.72
CA VAL A 39 10.41 8.01 5.44
C VAL A 39 10.14 6.80 4.55
N LYS A 40 9.63 7.05 3.34
CA LYS A 40 9.46 5.99 2.36
C LYS A 40 10.84 5.37 2.14
N SER A 41 10.91 4.05 2.16
CA SER A 41 12.16 3.40 1.75
C SER A 41 12.45 3.77 0.29
N LYS A 42 13.72 3.87 -0.10
CA LYS A 42 14.12 4.09 -1.50
C LYS A 42 13.37 3.13 -2.46
N ARG A 43 13.22 1.87 -2.05
CA ARG A 43 12.48 0.85 -2.79
C ARG A 43 10.99 1.17 -2.98
N GLN A 44 10.35 1.82 -2.01
CA GLN A 44 8.95 2.24 -2.15
C GLN A 44 8.82 3.39 -3.15
N GLU A 45 9.73 4.35 -3.09
CA GLU A 45 9.76 5.47 -4.04
C GLU A 45 9.99 4.99 -5.47
N GLU A 46 10.94 4.07 -5.68
CA GLU A 46 11.20 3.48 -7.00
C GLU A 46 9.96 2.75 -7.57
N ARG A 47 9.20 2.04 -6.73
CA ARG A 47 7.96 1.36 -7.15
C ARG A 47 6.86 2.34 -7.53
N GLU A 48 6.67 3.40 -6.75
CA GLU A 48 5.69 4.45 -7.06
C GLU A 48 6.04 5.17 -8.36
N GLN A 49 7.33 5.46 -8.60
CA GLN A 49 7.79 6.07 -9.86
C GLN A 49 7.59 5.12 -11.05
N ALA A 50 7.90 3.83 -10.89
CA ALA A 50 7.69 2.84 -11.94
C ALA A 50 6.20 2.70 -12.30
N PHE A 51 5.33 2.65 -11.30
CA PHE A 51 3.88 2.61 -11.51
C PHE A 51 3.38 3.88 -12.20
N ALA A 52 3.80 5.06 -11.75
CA ALA A 52 3.43 6.34 -12.37
C ALA A 52 3.86 6.41 -13.87
N ARG A 53 5.03 5.84 -14.21
CA ARG A 53 5.47 5.71 -15.62
C ARG A 53 4.59 4.75 -16.43
N GLN A 54 4.03 3.71 -15.81
CA GLN A 54 3.09 2.82 -16.49
C GLN A 54 1.73 3.50 -16.68
N GLN A 55 1.25 4.22 -15.68
CA GLN A 55 0.00 4.99 -15.75
C GLN A 55 0.02 6.05 -16.86
N SER A 56 1.15 6.73 -17.04
CA SER A 56 1.31 7.72 -18.10
C SER A 56 1.42 7.10 -19.49
N ARG A 57 1.91 5.85 -19.58
CA ARG A 57 2.01 5.13 -20.86
C ARG A 57 0.66 4.58 -21.32
N TRP A 58 -0.21 4.20 -20.38
CA TRP A 58 -1.50 3.57 -20.66
C TRP A 58 -2.61 4.26 -19.87
N PRO A 59 -3.03 5.49 -20.24
CA PRO A 59 -4.06 6.19 -19.49
C PRO A 59 -5.40 5.44 -19.52
N VAL A 60 -6.25 5.71 -18.52
CA VAL A 60 -7.62 5.16 -18.49
C VAL A 60 -8.38 5.55 -19.76
N GLY A 61 -9.10 4.59 -20.33
CA GLY A 61 -9.80 4.70 -21.61
C GLY A 61 -8.96 4.32 -22.83
N THR A 62 -7.68 3.94 -22.66
CA THR A 62 -6.83 3.52 -23.78
C THR A 62 -7.15 2.10 -24.22
N ASN A 63 -7.31 1.88 -25.53
CA ASN A 63 -7.38 0.56 -26.15
C ASN A 63 -6.00 -0.12 -26.13
N VAL A 64 -5.95 -1.35 -25.65
CA VAL A 64 -4.74 -2.16 -25.46
C VAL A 64 -4.97 -3.60 -25.91
N GLU A 65 -3.88 -4.29 -26.23
CA GLU A 65 -3.90 -5.74 -26.45
C GLU A 65 -3.28 -6.44 -25.24
N VAL A 66 -3.96 -7.47 -24.74
CA VAL A 66 -3.54 -8.24 -23.57
C VAL A 66 -3.15 -9.65 -23.99
N LEU A 67 -1.88 -9.98 -23.80
CA LEU A 67 -1.36 -11.33 -23.95
C LEU A 67 -1.94 -12.23 -22.85
N GLN A 68 -2.65 -13.29 -23.22
CA GLN A 68 -3.07 -14.30 -22.26
C GLN A 68 -1.90 -15.21 -21.89
N MET A 69 -1.80 -15.47 -20.59
CA MET A 69 -0.86 -16.44 -20.03
C MET A 69 -1.58 -17.62 -19.38
N ASP A 70 -2.91 -17.62 -19.39
CA ASP A 70 -3.71 -18.70 -18.82
C ASP A 70 -3.59 -19.98 -19.65
N ALA A 71 -3.61 -21.12 -18.95
CA ALA A 71 -3.47 -22.44 -19.57
C ALA A 71 -4.63 -22.69 -20.54
N GLY A 72 -4.30 -22.94 -21.82
CA GLY A 72 -5.28 -23.12 -22.90
C GLY A 72 -5.50 -21.88 -23.77
N MET A 73 -5.06 -20.69 -23.33
CA MET A 73 -5.11 -19.45 -24.12
C MET A 73 -3.73 -18.79 -24.28
N GLN A 74 -2.69 -19.41 -23.73
CA GLN A 74 -1.33 -18.87 -23.74
C GLN A 74 -0.85 -18.55 -25.16
N GLY A 75 -0.38 -17.32 -25.35
CA GLY A 75 0.16 -16.85 -26.64
C GLY A 75 -0.86 -16.11 -27.51
N SER A 76 -2.13 -16.10 -27.12
CA SER A 76 -3.17 -15.30 -27.78
C SER A 76 -3.19 -13.86 -27.26
N TRP A 77 -3.52 -12.92 -28.14
CA TRP A 77 -3.70 -11.50 -27.84
C TRP A 77 -5.17 -11.12 -27.96
N TYR A 78 -5.71 -10.42 -26.97
CA TYR A 78 -7.10 -9.97 -26.96
C TYR A 78 -7.18 -8.47 -26.77
N GLU A 79 -8.04 -7.83 -27.54
CA GLU A 79 -8.31 -6.40 -27.44
C GLU A 79 -9.12 -6.08 -26.18
N GLY A 80 -8.76 -5.00 -25.50
CA GLY A 80 -9.53 -4.45 -24.39
C GLY A 80 -9.23 -2.97 -24.12
N GLU A 81 -9.89 -2.41 -23.12
CA GLU A 81 -9.80 -1.01 -22.71
C GLU A 81 -9.36 -0.90 -21.25
N VAL A 82 -8.40 -0.01 -20.97
CA VAL A 82 -7.93 0.26 -19.59
C VAL A 82 -9.02 0.96 -18.79
N LEU A 83 -9.57 0.32 -17.76
CA LEU A 83 -10.59 0.92 -16.90
C LEU A 83 -9.99 1.66 -15.70
N ARG A 84 -8.99 1.06 -15.05
CA ARG A 84 -8.30 1.65 -13.90
C ARG A 84 -6.97 0.98 -13.64
N HIS A 85 -6.10 1.69 -12.93
CA HIS A 85 -4.84 1.17 -12.44
C HIS A 85 -4.98 0.68 -11.01
N ASP A 86 -4.36 -0.45 -10.69
CA ASP A 86 -4.37 -1.03 -9.35
C ASP A 86 -2.92 -1.16 -8.85
N TYR A 87 -2.54 -0.28 -7.92
CA TYR A 87 -1.19 -0.22 -7.39
C TYR A 87 -0.86 -1.55 -6.69
N PRO A 88 0.33 -2.13 -6.88
CA PRO A 88 1.56 -1.51 -7.40
C PRO A 88 1.94 -1.80 -8.85
N ASP A 89 1.29 -2.76 -9.49
CA ASP A 89 1.75 -3.34 -10.75
C ASP A 89 0.62 -3.94 -11.60
N LYS A 90 -0.64 -3.66 -11.24
CA LYS A 90 -1.81 -4.22 -11.91
C LYS A 90 -2.61 -3.15 -12.63
N VAL A 91 -3.37 -3.60 -13.61
CA VAL A 91 -4.32 -2.80 -14.37
C VAL A 91 -5.59 -3.63 -14.55
N VAL A 92 -6.74 -2.97 -14.49
CA VAL A 92 -8.03 -3.59 -14.79
C VAL A 92 -8.38 -3.21 -16.22
N VAL A 93 -8.57 -4.22 -17.05
CA VAL A 93 -8.93 -4.09 -18.46
C VAL A 93 -10.29 -4.74 -18.69
N ARG A 94 -11.11 -4.13 -19.53
CA ARG A 94 -12.34 -4.75 -20.06
C ARG A 94 -12.08 -5.24 -21.47
N TYR A 95 -12.28 -6.53 -21.73
CA TYR A 95 -12.17 -7.10 -23.08
C TYR A 95 -13.32 -6.63 -23.98
N THR A 96 -13.05 -6.45 -25.27
CA THR A 96 -14.04 -5.94 -26.23
C THR A 96 -15.06 -7.00 -26.67
N HIS A 97 -14.63 -8.25 -26.85
CA HIS A 97 -15.44 -9.32 -27.43
C HIS A 97 -15.67 -10.51 -26.50
N LEU A 98 -15.28 -10.40 -25.23
CA LEU A 98 -15.51 -11.46 -24.24
C LEU A 98 -16.74 -11.08 -23.42
N HIS A 99 -17.86 -11.73 -23.69
CA HIS A 99 -19.04 -11.67 -22.84
C HIS A 99 -18.89 -12.71 -21.73
N ASP A 100 -19.29 -12.36 -20.50
CA ASP A 100 -19.51 -13.39 -19.47
C ASP A 100 -20.72 -14.19 -19.94
N ASP A 101 -20.53 -15.48 -20.16
CA ASP A 101 -21.60 -16.41 -20.49
C ASP A 101 -22.44 -16.65 -19.21
N GLN A 102 -23.28 -15.68 -18.84
CA GLN A 102 -24.36 -15.85 -17.87
C GLN A 102 -25.70 -15.89 -18.61
N ASP A 103 -25.92 -16.92 -19.42
CA ASP A 103 -27.23 -17.27 -19.95
C ASP A 103 -27.32 -18.79 -20.09
N ASP A 104 -27.64 -19.47 -19.00
CA ASP A 104 -28.14 -20.87 -18.91
C ASP A 104 -28.74 -20.98 -17.48
N ASP A 105 -29.95 -21.43 -17.18
CA ASP A 105 -31.07 -22.05 -17.89
C ASP A 105 -32.25 -21.94 -16.90
N ASP A 106 -33.42 -21.45 -17.30
CA ASP A 106 -34.70 -21.69 -16.59
C ASP A 106 -35.86 -21.42 -17.58
N GLN A 107 -35.99 -22.29 -18.58
CA GLN A 107 -37.21 -22.47 -19.36
C GLN A 107 -37.70 -23.90 -19.12
N ASP A 108 -38.39 -24.11 -17.99
CA ASP A 108 -39.21 -25.31 -17.76
C ASP A 108 -40.55 -25.14 -18.51
N ASP A 109 -40.82 -26.08 -19.42
CA ASP A 109 -42.05 -26.26 -20.23
C ASP A 109 -43.31 -26.55 -19.37
#